data_AF-A0A3M2DK67-F1
#
_entry.id   AF-A0A3M2DK67-F1
#
_cell.length_a   1.000
_cell.length_b   1.000
_cell.length_c   1.000
_cell.angle_alpha   90.00
_cell.angle_beta   90.00
_cell.angle_gamma   90.00
#
_symmetry.space_group_name_H-M   'P 1'
#
loop_
_entity.id
_entity.type
_entity.pdbx_description
1 polymer ?
#
loop_
_entity_poly.entity_id
_entity_poly.type
_entity_poly.pdbx_seq_one_letter_code
_entity_poly.pdbx_strand_id
1 'polypeptide(L)'
;MDARYFKRFEHRMPAAPATFSRRRQVVWQFLASVTIGLGIWYLHWRWTATLNPDAPVFSLLVVTAETGMFIGTLLFFHDIWRQDDTPRRPPPRTRADAGLDGDGPILVDIFITTYDEDAAIVEPSIIDALAVRA
;
A
#
# COMPACT_ATOMS: atom_id res chain seq x y z
N MET A 1 24.30 6.31 -19.99
CA MET A 1 23.35 7.42 -19.78
C MET A 1 24.12 8.56 -19.14
N ASP A 2 23.87 9.83 -19.48
CA ASP A 2 24.47 10.95 -18.75
C ASP A 2 23.97 10.87 -17.30
N ALA A 3 24.90 10.82 -16.33
CA ALA A 3 24.57 10.71 -14.92
C ALA A 3 23.67 11.84 -14.41
N ARG A 4 23.49 12.95 -15.17
CA ARG A 4 22.65 14.10 -14.81
C ARG A 4 21.28 14.15 -15.52
N TYR A 5 20.83 13.05 -16.12
CA TYR A 5 19.54 12.99 -16.84
C TYR A 5 18.33 13.40 -15.99
N PHE A 6 18.41 13.26 -14.66
CA PHE A 6 17.34 13.56 -13.71
C PHE A 6 17.17 15.06 -13.41
N LYS A 7 18.19 15.90 -13.68
CA LYS A 7 18.12 17.35 -13.40
C LYS A 7 16.94 18.04 -14.08
N ARG A 8 16.56 17.57 -15.27
CA ARG A 8 15.37 18.09 -15.99
C ARG A 8 14.06 17.81 -15.26
N PHE A 9 14.05 16.98 -14.23
CA PHE A 9 12.88 16.56 -13.47
C PHE A 9 12.89 17.03 -12.01
N GLU A 10 13.94 17.72 -11.53
CA GLU A 10 14.03 18.17 -10.12
C GLU A 10 12.86 19.06 -9.69
N HIS A 11 12.25 19.78 -10.62
CA HIS A 11 11.09 20.64 -10.36
C HIS A 11 9.76 19.86 -10.26
N ARG A 12 9.75 18.56 -10.53
CA ARG A 12 8.51 17.76 -10.50
C ARG A 12 8.17 17.40 -9.07
N MET A 13 7.07 17.95 -8.58
CA MET A 13 6.46 17.50 -7.33
C MET A 13 5.41 16.41 -7.61
N PRO A 14 5.20 15.45 -6.68
CA PRO A 14 4.10 14.52 -6.79
C PRO A 14 2.77 15.28 -6.82
N ALA A 15 1.79 14.73 -7.54
CA ALA A 15 0.43 15.26 -7.52
C ALA A 15 -0.10 15.28 -6.09
N ALA A 16 -0.92 16.29 -5.77
CA ALA A 16 -1.57 16.35 -4.45
C ALA A 16 -2.37 15.07 -4.19
N PRO A 17 -2.40 14.57 -2.94
CA PRO A 17 -3.22 13.42 -2.59
C PRO A 17 -4.67 13.63 -3.04
N ALA A 18 -5.27 12.60 -3.63
CA ALA A 18 -6.65 12.67 -4.08
C ALA A 18 -7.57 12.89 -2.87
N THR A 19 -8.49 13.86 -2.96
CA THR A 19 -9.40 14.17 -1.86
C THR A 19 -10.41 13.05 -1.63
N PHE A 20 -10.71 12.75 -0.36
CA PHE A 20 -11.72 11.78 0.01
C PHE A 20 -13.12 12.17 -0.47
N SER A 21 -13.80 11.24 -1.14
CA SER A 21 -15.21 11.39 -1.54
C SER A 21 -16.06 10.31 -0.89
N ARG A 22 -16.91 10.71 0.05
CA ARG A 22 -17.84 9.81 0.75
C ARG A 22 -18.74 9.04 -0.21
N ARG A 23 -19.15 9.66 -1.34
CA ARG A 23 -19.96 9.00 -2.38
C ARG A 23 -19.18 7.87 -3.04
N ARG A 24 -17.92 8.12 -3.43
CA ARG A 24 -17.04 7.11 -4.03
C ARG A 24 -16.85 5.94 -3.09
N GLN A 25 -16.60 6.22 -1.81
CA GLN A 25 -16.43 5.19 -0.79
C GLN A 25 -17.69 4.33 -0.62
N VAL A 26 -18.88 4.92 -0.52
CA VAL A 26 -20.14 4.18 -0.37
C VAL A 26 -20.42 3.31 -1.60
N VAL A 27 -20.21 3.84 -2.82
CA VAL A 27 -20.37 3.06 -4.06
C VAL A 27 -19.39 1.88 -4.07
N TRP A 28 -18.14 2.12 -3.69
CA TRP A 28 -17.13 1.07 -3.60
C TRP A 28 -17.50 0.00 -2.57
N GLN A 29 -17.90 0.38 -1.34
CA GLN A 29 -18.33 -0.55 -0.28
C GLN A 29 -19.54 -1.38 -0.70
N PHE A 30 -20.49 -0.76 -1.40
CA PHE A 30 -21.64 -1.47 -1.95
C PHE A 30 -21.21 -2.52 -2.99
N LEU A 31 -20.39 -2.14 -3.97
CA LEU A 31 -19.89 -3.07 -4.99
C LEU A 31 -19.04 -4.20 -4.39
N ALA A 32 -18.20 -3.89 -3.41
CA ALA A 32 -17.42 -4.87 -2.67
C ALA A 32 -18.35 -5.87 -1.94
N SER A 33 -19.38 -5.37 -1.25
CA SER A 33 -20.36 -6.21 -0.55
C SER A 33 -21.14 -7.12 -1.50
N VAL A 34 -21.56 -6.61 -2.66
CA VAL A 34 -22.22 -7.40 -3.71
C VAL A 34 -21.27 -8.48 -4.23
N THR A 35 -20.00 -8.13 -4.49
CA THR A 35 -18.97 -9.09 -4.94
C THR A 35 -18.75 -10.20 -3.92
N ILE A 36 -18.69 -9.88 -2.63
CA ILE A 36 -18.58 -10.87 -1.54
C ILE A 36 -19.80 -11.79 -1.53
N GLY A 37 -21.01 -11.22 -1.57
CA GLY A 37 -22.25 -12.00 -1.55
C GLY A 37 -22.35 -12.97 -2.74
N LEU A 38 -22.07 -12.48 -3.95
CA LEU A 38 -22.04 -13.32 -5.16
C LEU A 38 -20.93 -14.36 -5.10
N GLY A 39 -19.75 -14.03 -4.57
CA GLY A 39 -18.64 -14.97 -4.42
C GLY A 39 -18.96 -16.10 -3.43
N ILE A 40 -19.59 -15.79 -2.30
CA ILE A 40 -20.06 -16.81 -1.34
C ILE A 40 -21.09 -17.73 -2.00
N TRP A 41 -22.07 -17.15 -2.70
CA TRP A 41 -23.09 -17.94 -3.38
C TRP A 41 -22.48 -18.84 -4.48
N TYR A 42 -21.58 -18.28 -5.29
CA TYR A 42 -20.86 -19.03 -6.32
C TYR A 42 -20.05 -20.18 -5.71
N LEU A 43 -19.23 -19.92 -4.70
CA LEU A 43 -18.40 -20.95 -4.08
C LEU A 43 -19.25 -22.03 -3.41
N HIS A 44 -20.37 -21.67 -2.79
CA HIS A 44 -21.29 -22.66 -2.24
C HIS A 44 -21.81 -23.60 -3.33
N TRP A 45 -22.28 -23.07 -4.46
CA TRP A 45 -22.68 -23.87 -5.62
C TRP A 45 -21.52 -24.68 -6.21
N ARG A 46 -20.33 -24.07 -6.28
CA ARG A 46 -19.12 -24.70 -6.81
C ARG A 46 -18.76 -25.97 -6.04
N TRP A 47 -18.74 -25.88 -4.71
CA TRP A 47 -18.44 -26.99 -3.80
C TRP A 47 -19.53 -28.06 -3.76
N THR A 48 -20.80 -27.69 -3.91
CA THR A 48 -21.93 -28.62 -3.64
C THR A 48 -22.51 -29.28 -4.89
N ALA A 49 -22.44 -28.64 -6.06
CA ALA A 49 -23.21 -29.05 -7.23
C ALA A 49 -22.40 -29.31 -8.50
N THR A 50 -21.11 -28.93 -8.56
CA THR A 50 -20.36 -28.89 -9.84
C THR A 50 -18.99 -29.55 -9.83
N LEU A 51 -18.69 -30.32 -8.79
CA LEU A 51 -17.48 -31.14 -8.79
C LEU A 51 -17.63 -32.23 -9.86
N ASN A 52 -16.63 -32.36 -10.74
CA ASN A 52 -16.67 -33.35 -11.82
C ASN A 52 -16.25 -34.72 -11.25
N PRO A 53 -17.15 -35.72 -11.22
CA PRO A 53 -16.83 -37.06 -10.74
C PRO A 53 -15.82 -37.80 -11.63
N ASP A 54 -15.74 -37.45 -12.91
CA ASP A 54 -14.81 -38.06 -13.87
C ASP A 54 -13.38 -37.47 -13.76
N ALA A 55 -13.23 -36.33 -13.06
CA ALA A 55 -11.96 -35.67 -12.84
C ALA A 55 -11.89 -35.07 -11.41
N PRO A 56 -11.86 -35.90 -10.36
CA PRO A 56 -12.02 -35.44 -8.98
C PRO A 56 -10.82 -34.62 -8.49
N VAL A 57 -9.60 -35.05 -8.83
CA VAL A 57 -8.37 -34.35 -8.43
C VAL A 57 -8.30 -32.96 -9.07
N PHE A 58 -8.55 -32.87 -10.38
CA PHE A 58 -8.53 -31.59 -11.08
C PHE A 58 -9.62 -30.65 -10.55
N SER A 59 -10.84 -31.16 -10.35
CA SER A 59 -11.94 -30.38 -9.78
C SER A 59 -11.60 -29.84 -8.39
N LEU A 60 -10.98 -30.66 -7.54
CA LEU A 60 -10.59 -30.26 -6.20
C LEU A 60 -9.51 -29.17 -6.23
N LEU A 61 -8.48 -29.33 -7.07
CA LEU A 61 -7.43 -28.33 -7.24
C LEU A 61 -8.00 -26.97 -7.66
N VAL A 62 -8.91 -26.97 -8.62
CA VAL A 62 -9.55 -25.74 -9.12
C VAL A 62 -10.39 -25.09 -8.01
N VAL A 63 -11.27 -25.83 -7.34
CA VAL A 63 -12.14 -25.23 -6.31
C VAL A 63 -11.32 -24.73 -5.10
N THR A 64 -10.21 -25.39 -4.75
CA THR A 64 -9.28 -24.90 -3.73
C THR A 64 -8.59 -23.61 -4.19
N ALA A 65 -8.13 -23.53 -5.43
CA ALA A 65 -7.55 -22.30 -5.98
C ALA A 65 -8.56 -21.14 -6.00
N GLU A 66 -9.79 -21.40 -6.43
CA GLU A 66 -10.89 -20.42 -6.41
C GLU A 66 -11.19 -19.94 -4.98
N THR A 67 -11.20 -20.85 -4.01
CA THR A 67 -11.37 -20.52 -2.58
C THR A 67 -10.23 -19.63 -2.08
N GLY A 68 -8.98 -19.95 -2.44
CA GLY A 68 -7.81 -19.12 -2.11
C GLY A 68 -7.87 -17.72 -2.73
N MET A 69 -8.27 -17.61 -4.00
CA MET A 69 -8.49 -16.32 -4.67
C MET A 69 -9.58 -15.50 -3.98
N PHE A 70 -10.67 -16.15 -3.55
CA PHE A 70 -11.73 -15.47 -2.81
C PHE A 70 -11.27 -14.98 -1.44
N ILE A 71 -10.50 -15.78 -0.69
CA ILE A 71 -9.87 -15.33 0.57
C ILE A 71 -8.95 -14.13 0.33
N GLY A 72 -8.11 -14.18 -0.71
CA GLY A 72 -7.27 -13.05 -1.10
C GLY A 72 -8.08 -11.79 -1.41
N THR A 73 -9.24 -11.95 -2.04
CA THR A 73 -10.17 -10.85 -2.32
C THR A 73 -10.76 -10.26 -1.03
N LEU A 74 -11.13 -11.09 -0.06
CA LEU A 74 -11.63 -10.64 1.24
C LEU A 74 -10.56 -9.84 2.01
N LEU A 75 -9.33 -10.34 2.05
CA LEU A 75 -8.21 -9.65 2.69
C LEU A 75 -7.92 -8.31 2.01
N PHE A 76 -7.92 -8.29 0.67
CA PHE A 76 -7.74 -7.07 -0.09
C PHE A 76 -8.85 -6.05 0.19
N PHE A 77 -10.13 -6.46 0.13
CA PHE A 77 -11.24 -5.56 0.44
C PHE A 77 -11.22 -5.05 1.87
N HIS A 78 -10.79 -5.89 2.83
CA HIS A 78 -10.61 -5.46 4.21
C HIS A 78 -9.53 -4.37 4.32
N ASP A 79 -8.38 -4.57 3.67
CA ASP A 79 -7.27 -3.61 3.67
C ASP A 79 -7.70 -2.23 3.14
N ILE A 80 -8.47 -2.20 2.06
CA ILE A 80 -8.94 -0.95 1.45
C ILE A 80 -10.36 -0.53 1.88
N TRP A 81 -10.92 -1.13 2.94
CA TRP A 81 -12.34 -0.96 3.32
C TRP A 81 -12.74 0.47 3.62
N ARG A 82 -11.83 1.18 4.27
CA ARG A 82 -11.98 2.59 4.60
C ARG A 82 -10.63 3.23 4.44
N GLN A 83 -10.56 4.06 3.42
CA GLN A 83 -9.40 4.90 3.20
C GLN A 83 -9.64 6.18 4.00
N ASP A 84 -9.02 6.27 5.18
CA ASP A 84 -8.97 7.51 5.96
C ASP A 84 -7.50 7.91 6.06
N ASP A 85 -7.14 9.07 5.50
CA ASP A 85 -5.79 9.58 5.63
C ASP A 85 -5.56 10.09 7.05
N THR A 86 -4.40 9.77 7.62
CA THR A 86 -4.00 10.35 8.91
C THR A 86 -3.86 11.87 8.73
N PRO A 87 -4.55 12.69 9.54
CA PRO A 87 -4.44 14.14 9.42
C PRO A 87 -2.98 14.57 9.55
N ARG A 88 -2.53 15.45 8.65
CA ARG A 88 -1.18 16.01 8.73
C ARG A 88 -1.07 16.83 10.02
N ARG A 89 -0.13 16.45 10.87
CA ARG A 89 0.19 17.16 12.12
C ARG A 89 1.47 17.97 11.96
N PRO A 90 1.66 19.04 12.76
CA PRO A 90 2.97 19.69 12.83
C PRO A 90 4.05 18.68 13.30
N PRO A 91 5.32 18.90 12.94
CA PRO A 91 6.41 18.03 13.39
C PRO A 91 6.51 18.05 14.93
N PRO A 92 6.75 16.90 15.58
CA PRO A 92 6.95 16.83 17.02
C PRO A 92 8.23 17.60 17.42
N ARG A 93 8.21 18.26 18.58
CA ARG A 93 9.35 19.10 19.04
C ARG A 93 10.23 18.36 20.04
N THR A 94 9.66 17.42 20.79
CA THR A 94 10.33 16.64 21.82
C THR A 94 10.11 15.16 21.62
N ARG A 95 10.95 14.34 22.27
CA ARG A 95 10.78 12.87 22.30
C ARG A 95 9.42 12.47 22.86
N ALA A 96 8.94 13.17 23.89
CA ALA A 96 7.62 12.97 24.47
C ALA A 96 6.50 13.26 23.45
N ASP A 97 6.59 14.35 22.67
CA ASP A 97 5.62 14.67 21.61
C ASP A 97 5.57 13.59 20.52
N ALA A 98 6.70 12.92 20.28
CA ALA A 98 6.85 11.86 19.28
C ALA A 98 6.48 10.46 19.82
N GLY A 99 6.14 10.33 21.11
CA GLY A 99 5.87 9.03 21.74
C GLY A 99 7.11 8.14 21.87
N LEU A 100 8.30 8.74 21.94
CA LEU A 100 9.57 8.04 22.15
C LEU A 100 9.90 7.97 23.65
N ASP A 101 10.59 6.91 24.06
CA ASP A 101 11.02 6.75 25.45
C ASP A 101 12.03 7.84 25.87
N GLY A 102 11.86 8.37 27.09
CA GLY A 102 12.73 9.38 27.70
C GLY A 102 12.47 10.82 27.24
N ASP A 103 13.04 11.77 28.00
CA ASP A 103 12.89 13.21 27.75
C ASP A 103 14.03 13.77 26.88
N GLY A 104 13.79 14.93 26.24
CA GLY A 104 14.81 15.69 25.52
C GLY A 104 14.54 15.91 24.03
N PRO A 105 15.54 16.42 23.29
CA PRO A 105 15.42 16.68 21.86
C PRO A 105 15.38 15.37 21.05
N ILE A 106 14.80 15.44 19.86
CA ILE A 106 14.80 14.34 18.90
C ILE A 106 16.12 14.39 18.12
N LEU A 107 16.85 13.27 18.11
CA LEU A 107 18.01 13.07 17.25
C LEU A 107 17.58 12.17 16.09
N VAL A 108 17.99 12.51 14.87
CA VAL A 108 17.65 11.79 13.64
C VAL A 108 18.93 11.45 12.89
N ASP A 109 19.14 10.16 12.63
CA ASP A 109 20.20 9.66 11.75
C ASP A 109 19.60 9.37 10.37
N ILE A 110 20.22 9.91 9.32
CA ILE A 110 19.79 9.71 7.93
C ILE A 110 20.71 8.68 7.27
N PHE A 111 20.15 7.51 6.94
CA PHE A 111 20.88 6.44 6.24
C PHE A 111 20.59 6.51 4.74
N ILE A 112 21.63 6.57 3.92
CA ILE A 112 21.56 6.53 2.45
C ILE A 112 22.20 5.23 1.99
N THR A 113 21.40 4.33 1.41
CA THR A 113 21.88 3.07 0.85
C THR A 113 22.14 3.21 -0.64
N THR A 114 23.28 2.69 -1.08
CA THR A 114 23.72 2.66 -2.49
C THR A 114 24.52 1.37 -2.71
N TYR A 115 24.49 0.85 -3.93
CA TYR A 115 25.25 -0.34 -4.34
C TYR A 115 26.29 0.01 -5.41
N ASP A 116 25.85 0.28 -6.64
CA ASP A 116 26.68 0.58 -7.81
C ASP A 116 26.20 1.81 -8.59
N GLU A 117 25.35 2.65 -7.98
CA GLU A 117 24.93 3.91 -8.57
C GLU A 117 26.12 4.87 -8.77
N ASP A 118 26.09 5.63 -9.86
CA ASP A 118 27.10 6.67 -10.14
C ASP A 118 27.09 7.74 -9.04
N ALA A 119 28.27 8.18 -8.58
CA ALA A 119 28.42 9.19 -7.54
C ALA A 119 27.62 10.48 -7.85
N ALA A 120 27.48 10.87 -9.11
CA ALA A 120 26.72 12.05 -9.52
C ALA A 120 25.20 11.90 -9.30
N ILE A 121 24.69 10.67 -9.12
CA ILE A 121 23.29 10.38 -8.73
C ILE A 121 23.13 10.42 -7.21
N VAL A 122 24.14 9.95 -6.47
CA VAL A 122 24.09 9.87 -4.99
C VAL A 122 24.34 11.22 -4.33
N GLU A 123 25.21 12.05 -4.92
CA GLU A 123 25.61 13.36 -4.38
C GLU A 123 24.41 14.28 -4.04
N PRO A 124 23.40 14.48 -4.90
CA PRO A 124 22.21 15.27 -4.55
C PRO A 124 21.47 14.78 -3.31
N SER A 125 21.35 13.46 -3.12
CA SER A 125 20.69 12.90 -1.94
C SER A 125 21.44 13.22 -0.64
N ILE A 126 22.78 13.26 -0.69
CA ILE A 126 23.61 13.67 0.45
C ILE A 126 23.44 15.17 0.73
N ILE A 127 23.44 16.00 -0.32
CA ILE A 127 23.23 17.45 -0.21
C ILE A 127 21.87 17.75 0.43
N ASP A 128 20.81 17.10 -0.03
CA ASP A 128 19.47 17.28 0.50
C ASP A 128 19.35 16.77 1.94
N ALA A 129 20.01 15.66 2.28
CA ALA A 129 20.06 15.14 3.66
C ALA A 129 20.74 16.13 4.62
N LEU A 130 21.85 16.76 4.20
CA LEU A 130 22.54 17.79 4.97
C LEU A 130 21.72 19.08 5.12
N ALA A 131 20.78 19.33 4.20
CA ALA A 131 19.90 20.49 4.22
C ALA A 131 18.65 20.30 5.10
N VAL A 132 18.37 19.08 5.59
CA VAL A 132 17.27 18.83 6.53
C VAL A 132 17.49 19.63 7.81
N ARG A 133 16.50 20.46 8.17
CA ARG A 133 16.50 21.27 9.40
C ARG A 133 15.36 20.82 10.30
N ALA A 134 15.61 20.84 11.60
CA ALA A 134 14.61 20.62 12.66
C ALA A 134 13.72 21.84 12.84
#